data_AF-A0A498K518-F1
#
_entry.id   AF-A0A498K518-F1
#
_cell.length_a   1.000
_cell.length_b   1.000
_cell.length_c   1.000
_cell.angle_alpha   90.00
_cell.angle_beta   90.00
_cell.angle_gamma   90.00
#
_symmetry.space_group_name_H-M   'P 1'
#
loop_
_entity.id
_entity.type
_entity.pdbx_description
1 polymer ?
#
loop_
_entity_poly.entity_id
_entity_poly.type
_entity_poly.pdbx_seq_one_letter_code
_entity_poly.pdbx_strand_id
1 'polypeptide(L)'
;MIAGALSRVSKEVGGSFRDSVNAFEPRKVAAQVESVLFDNWGFRDESNYDKYEAIIHFLILDEIKEFRRQVLVGEIPPEMLLNMSFEQLQQRYPQTRSYLDYVAPK
;
A
#
# COMPACT_ATOMS: atom_id res chain seq x y z
N MET A 1 0.53 0.81 10.93
CA MET A 1 -0.43 0.06 10.09
C MET A 1 0.27 -0.68 8.94
N ILE A 2 1.18 -0.01 8.22
CA ILE A 2 1.87 -0.57 7.03
C ILE A 2 2.65 -1.85 7.35
N ALA A 3 3.48 -1.86 8.41
CA ALA A 3 4.23 -3.06 8.78
C ALA A 3 3.33 -4.27 9.07
N GLY A 4 2.18 -4.04 9.71
CA GLY A 4 1.20 -5.09 10.01
C GLY A 4 0.57 -5.63 8.73
N ALA A 5 0.23 -4.75 7.79
CA ALA A 5 -0.23 -5.13 6.46
C ALA A 5 0.82 -5.99 5.73
N LEU A 6 2.03 -5.46 5.52
CA LEU A 6 3.11 -6.14 4.80
C LEU A 6 3.48 -7.50 5.41
N SER A 7 3.38 -7.66 6.74
CA SER A 7 3.65 -8.93 7.43
C SER A 7 2.70 -10.07 7.04
N ARG A 8 1.54 -9.74 6.45
CA ARG A 8 0.55 -10.74 6.00
C ARG A 8 0.93 -11.40 4.67
N VAL A 9 1.77 -10.76 3.85
CA VAL A 9 2.07 -11.19 2.48
C VAL A 9 2.57 -12.64 2.42
N SER A 10 3.39 -13.07 3.38
CA SER A 10 3.90 -14.45 3.47
C SER A 10 2.82 -15.52 3.61
N LYS A 11 1.61 -15.16 4.08
CA LYS A 11 0.45 -16.03 4.22
C LYS A 11 -0.55 -15.89 3.05
N GLU A 12 -0.40 -14.85 2.25
CA GLU A 12 -1.31 -14.50 1.16
C GLU A 12 -0.84 -15.02 -0.20
N VAL A 13 0.46 -15.27 -0.34
CA VAL A 13 1.06 -15.83 -1.55
C VAL A 13 1.07 -17.37 -1.53
N GLY A 14 1.02 -17.97 -2.73
CA GLY A 14 1.18 -19.41 -2.89
C GLY A 14 2.58 -19.91 -2.52
N GLY A 15 2.70 -21.20 -2.23
CA GLY A 15 3.93 -21.81 -1.71
C GLY A 15 5.20 -21.54 -2.53
N SER A 16 5.09 -21.48 -3.86
CA SER A 16 6.22 -21.19 -4.76
C SER A 16 6.79 -19.78 -4.64
N PHE A 17 6.01 -18.82 -4.15
CA PHE A 17 6.43 -17.42 -3.99
C PHE A 17 6.83 -17.08 -2.56
N ARG A 18 6.60 -18.00 -1.62
CA ARG A 18 6.76 -17.74 -0.19
C ARG A 18 8.21 -17.46 0.21
N ASP A 19 9.15 -18.20 -0.36
CA ASP A 19 10.59 -18.00 -0.08
C ASP A 19 11.08 -16.67 -0.63
N SER A 20 10.58 -16.25 -1.80
CA SER A 20 10.89 -14.96 -2.41
C SER A 20 10.40 -13.79 -1.55
N VAL A 21 9.14 -13.82 -1.09
CA VAL A 21 8.62 -12.74 -0.25
C VAL A 21 9.23 -12.72 1.16
N ASN A 22 9.63 -13.88 1.69
CA ASN A 22 10.27 -13.98 3.00
C ASN A 22 11.70 -13.43 3.01
N ALA A 23 12.32 -13.20 1.85
CA ALA A 23 13.60 -12.51 1.76
C ALA A 23 13.51 -11.02 2.14
N PHE A 24 12.30 -10.46 2.22
CA PHE A 24 12.05 -9.05 2.53
C PHE A 24 11.53 -8.88 3.95
N GLU A 25 12.15 -7.97 4.71
CA GLU A 25 11.76 -7.62 6.07
C GLU A 25 10.60 -6.60 6.08
N PRO A 26 9.37 -6.97 6.46
CA PRO A 26 8.20 -6.10 6.34
C PRO A 26 8.32 -4.79 7.13
N ARG A 27 8.99 -4.82 8.29
CA ARG A 27 9.22 -3.62 9.12
C ARG A 27 10.17 -2.63 8.45
N LYS A 28 11.20 -3.14 7.78
CA LYS A 28 12.18 -2.31 7.08
C LYS A 28 11.53 -1.61 5.89
N VAL A 29 10.76 -2.35 5.09
CA VAL A 29 10.03 -1.79 3.95
C VAL A 29 8.97 -0.79 4.43
N ALA A 30 8.24 -1.11 5.50
CA ALA A 30 7.29 -0.17 6.09
C ALA A 30 7.95 1.15 6.51
N ALA A 31 9.11 1.09 7.19
CA ALA A 31 9.83 2.29 7.59
C ALA A 31 10.29 3.12 6.38
N GLN A 32 10.69 2.48 5.29
CA GLN A 32 11.05 3.18 4.04
C GLN A 32 9.83 3.86 3.40
N VAL A 33 8.69 3.16 3.34
CA VAL A 33 7.43 3.75 2.84
C VAL A 33 7.00 4.92 3.72
N GLU A 34 6.96 4.74 5.04
CA GLU A 34 6.58 5.79 5.98
C GLU A 34 7.50 7.01 5.87
N SER A 35 8.82 6.82 5.74
CA SER A 35 9.79 7.91 5.53
C SER A 35 9.50 8.66 4.23
N VAL A 36 9.38 7.95 3.10
CA VAL A 36 9.18 8.59 1.79
C VAL A 36 7.87 9.37 1.73
N LEU A 37 6.79 8.81 2.27
CA LEU A 37 5.51 9.51 2.32
C LEU A 37 5.60 10.74 3.24
N PHE A 38 6.24 10.61 4.41
CA PHE A 38 6.40 11.71 5.36
C PHE A 38 7.31 12.83 4.83
N ASP A 39 8.43 12.49 4.19
CA ASP A 39 9.39 13.47 3.69
C ASP A 39 8.81 14.33 2.56
N ASN A 40 7.83 13.80 1.81
CA ASN A 40 7.22 14.49 0.67
C ASN A 40 5.88 15.16 1.00
N TRP A 41 5.06 14.57 1.86
CA TRP A 41 3.72 15.10 2.19
C TRP A 41 3.62 15.64 3.62
N GLY A 42 4.65 15.45 4.43
CA GLY A 42 4.70 15.91 5.82
C GLY A 42 3.68 15.21 6.73
N PHE A 43 3.69 15.61 8.00
CA PHE A 43 2.59 15.31 8.91
C PHE A 43 1.47 16.32 8.67
N ARG A 44 0.43 15.91 7.93
CA ARG A 44 -0.81 16.69 7.71
C ARG A 44 -0.68 17.92 6.81
N ASP A 45 -0.11 17.78 5.62
CA ASP A 45 -0.56 18.63 4.52
C ASP A 45 -1.96 18.15 4.09
N GLU A 46 -3.01 18.90 4.45
CA GLU A 46 -4.41 18.56 4.12
C GLU A 46 -4.60 18.31 2.62
N SER A 47 -3.78 18.92 1.76
CA SER A 47 -3.85 18.74 0.31
C SER A 47 -3.43 17.35 -0.18
N ASN A 48 -2.68 16.59 0.63
CA ASN A 48 -2.19 15.25 0.28
C ASN A 48 -2.75 14.15 1.19
N TYR A 49 -3.61 14.50 2.15
CA TYR A 49 -4.25 13.55 3.07
C TYR A 49 -4.96 12.42 2.32
N ASP A 50 -5.72 12.75 1.26
CA ASP A 50 -6.44 11.76 0.46
C ASP A 50 -5.52 10.74 -0.23
N LYS A 51 -4.33 11.16 -0.67
CA LYS A 51 -3.35 10.28 -1.31
C LYS A 51 -2.71 9.35 -0.28
N TYR A 52 -2.37 9.91 0.89
CA TYR A 52 -1.83 9.13 2.00
C TYR A 52 -2.83 8.07 2.45
N GLU A 53 -4.08 8.48 2.73
CA GLU A 53 -5.14 7.57 3.14
C GLU A 53 -5.43 6.53 2.05
N ALA A 54 -5.45 6.90 0.77
CA ALA A 54 -5.60 5.94 -0.33
C ALA A 54 -4.52 4.85 -0.28
N ILE A 55 -3.24 5.20 -0.13
CA ILE A 55 -2.15 4.20 -0.07
C ILE A 55 -2.31 3.29 1.13
N ILE A 56 -2.59 3.85 2.32
CA ILE A 56 -2.82 3.06 3.53
C ILE A 56 -4.00 2.10 3.34
N HIS A 57 -5.10 2.61 2.80
CA HIS A 57 -6.33 1.83 2.58
C HIS A 57 -6.05 0.67 1.62
N PHE A 58 -5.36 0.90 0.50
CA PHE A 58 -5.00 -0.17 -0.43
C PHE A 58 -4.04 -1.20 0.19
N LEU A 59 -3.12 -0.77 1.05
CA LEU A 59 -2.21 -1.68 1.75
C LEU A 59 -2.93 -2.59 2.75
N ILE A 60 -3.98 -2.10 3.42
CA ILE A 60 -4.67 -2.87 4.47
C ILE A 60 -5.82 -3.74 3.94
N LEU A 61 -6.40 -3.42 2.78
CA LEU A 61 -7.52 -4.17 2.20
C LEU A 61 -7.14 -5.62 1.91
N ASP A 62 -8.01 -6.53 2.33
CA ASP A 62 -7.81 -7.98 2.25
C ASP A 62 -7.87 -8.47 0.81
N GLU A 63 -8.67 -7.80 -0.01
CA GLU A 63 -8.88 -8.08 -1.43
C GLU A 63 -7.66 -7.71 -2.29
N ILE A 64 -6.83 -6.78 -1.82
CA ILE A 64 -5.73 -6.18 -2.59
C ILE A 64 -4.38 -6.74 -2.17
N LYS A 65 -4.30 -8.07 -2.15
CA LYS A 65 -3.08 -8.83 -1.80
C LYS A 65 -1.90 -8.50 -2.71
N GLU A 66 -2.20 -8.27 -3.99
CA GLU A 66 -1.17 -8.05 -5.00
C GLU A 66 -0.46 -6.71 -4.84
N PHE A 67 -1.18 -5.62 -4.57
CA PHE A 67 -0.56 -4.32 -4.29
C PHE A 67 0.40 -4.41 -3.10
N ARG A 68 -0.08 -5.03 -2.01
CA ARG A 68 0.70 -5.23 -0.80
C ARG A 68 1.95 -6.08 -1.04
N ARG A 69 1.83 -7.15 -1.83
CA ARG A 69 2.97 -7.97 -2.28
C ARG A 69 3.97 -7.15 -3.07
N GLN A 70 3.50 -6.39 -4.05
CA GLN A 70 4.32 -5.56 -4.94
C GLN A 70 5.12 -4.50 -4.17
N VAL A 71 4.53 -3.90 -3.15
CA VAL A 71 5.24 -2.97 -2.25
C VAL A 71 6.30 -3.71 -1.42
N LEU A 72 5.98 -4.89 -0.85
CA LEU A 72 6.94 -5.64 -0.04
C LEU A 72 8.20 -6.04 -0.81
N VAL A 73 8.04 -6.56 -2.04
CA VAL A 73 9.16 -7.06 -2.85
C VAL A 73 9.87 -5.97 -3.65
N GLY A 74 9.39 -4.72 -3.59
CA GLY A 74 9.96 -3.58 -4.31
C GLY A 74 9.60 -3.49 -5.79
N GLU A 75 8.61 -4.25 -6.27
CA GLU A 75 8.03 -4.06 -7.62
C GLU A 75 7.32 -2.70 -7.73
N ILE A 76 6.75 -2.22 -6.63
CA ILE A 76 6.33 -0.83 -6.46
C ILE A 76 7.25 -0.22 -5.40
N PRO A 77 8.27 0.56 -5.81
CA PRO A 77 9.16 1.20 -4.85
C PRO A 77 8.42 2.35 -4.14
N PRO A 78 8.84 2.73 -2.92
CA PRO A 78 8.21 3.79 -2.14
C PRO A 78 8.03 5.11 -2.90
N GLU A 79 9.00 5.49 -3.73
CA GLU A 79 8.99 6.74 -4.50
C GLU A 79 7.91 6.73 -5.60
N MET A 80 7.53 5.54 -6.09
CA MET A 80 6.45 5.41 -7.07
C MET A 80 5.09 5.66 -6.43
N LEU A 81 4.92 5.35 -5.14
CA LEU A 81 3.67 5.59 -4.41
C LEU A 81 3.28 7.06 -4.40
N LEU A 82 4.26 7.98 -4.37
CA LEU A 82 4.03 9.42 -4.39
C LEU A 82 3.28 9.91 -5.64
N ASN A 83 3.41 9.16 -6.74
CA ASN A 83 2.83 9.51 -8.03
C ASN A 83 1.53 8.73 -8.33
N MET A 84 1.10 7.84 -7.43
CA MET A 84 -0.11 7.06 -7.61
C MET A 84 -1.32 7.80 -7.05
N SER A 85 -2.24 8.21 -7.93
CA SER A 85 -3.54 8.73 -7.51
C SER A 85 -4.48 7.59 -7.11
N PHE A 86 -5.51 7.93 -6.32
CA PHE A 86 -6.58 6.98 -5.98
C PHE A 86 -7.23 6.36 -7.23
N GLU A 87 -7.51 7.17 -8.26
CA GLU A 87 -8.09 6.69 -9.52
C GLU A 87 -7.18 5.69 -10.24
N GLN A 88 -5.88 5.95 -10.30
CA GLN A 88 -4.91 5.04 -10.92
C GLN A 88 -4.81 3.72 -10.16
N LEU A 89 -4.80 3.79 -8.82
CA LEU A 89 -4.82 2.62 -7.96
C LEU A 89 -6.10 1.81 -8.17
N GLN A 90 -7.27 2.46 -8.24
CA GLN A 90 -8.55 1.80 -8.48
C GLN A 90 -8.62 1.16 -9.88
N GLN A 91 -8.09 1.82 -10.92
CA GLN A 91 -8.03 1.22 -12.26
C GLN A 91 -7.14 -0.03 -12.28
N ARG A 92 -6.03 -0.01 -11.53
CA ARG A 92 -5.09 -1.13 -11.44
C ARG A 92 -5.61 -2.27 -10.55
N TYR A 93 -6.36 -1.95 -9.50
CA TYR A 93 -6.94 -2.90 -8.56
C TYR A 93 -8.45 -2.65 -8.42
N PRO A 94 -9.28 -3.08 -9.38
CA PRO A 94 -10.72 -2.80 -9.39
C PRO A 94 -11.51 -3.44 -8.23
N GLN A 95 -10.84 -4.23 -7.38
CA GLN A 95 -11.42 -4.87 -6.20
C GLN A 95 -11.71 -3.87 -5.06
N THR A 96 -11.35 -2.60 -5.22
CA THR A 96 -11.40 -1.53 -4.20
C THR A 96 -12.78 -0.94 -3.94
N ARG A 97 -13.85 -1.68 -4.21
CA ARG A 97 -15.23 -1.17 -4.14
C ARG A 97 -15.54 -0.44 -2.81
N SER A 98 -14.87 -0.85 -1.74
CA SER A 98 -14.96 -0.30 -0.38
C SER A 98 -14.50 1.16 -0.19
N TYR A 99 -13.60 1.73 -1.01
CA TYR A 99 -13.13 3.11 -0.76
C TYR A 99 -14.11 4.16 -1.27
N LEU A 100 -14.67 3.96 -2.47
CA LEU A 100 -15.71 4.87 -2.99
C LEU A 100 -16.94 4.90 -2.09
N ASP A 101 -17.29 3.78 -1.46
CA ASP A 101 -18.36 3.71 -0.46
C ASP A 101 -18.02 4.45 0.86
N TYR A 102 -16.74 4.74 1.12
CA TYR A 102 -16.25 5.43 2.33
C TYR A 102 -16.12 6.95 2.16
N VAL A 103 -15.70 7.43 0.99
CA VAL A 103 -15.54 8.87 0.68
C VAL A 103 -16.69 9.50 -0.09
N ALA A 104 -17.64 8.71 -0.62
CA ALA A 104 -18.83 9.29 -1.24
C ALA A 104 -19.63 10.10 -0.21
N PRO A 105 -19.98 11.36 -0.50
CA PRO A 105 -20.92 12.09 0.35
C PRO A 105 -22.27 11.36 0.33
N LYS A 106 -22.84 11.11 1.52
CA LYS A 106 -24.20 10.59 1.67
C LYS A 106 -25.24 11.57 1.12
#